data_AF-A0A3M1IZB0-F1
#
_entry.id   AF-A0A3M1IZB0-F1
#
_cell.length_a   1.000
_cell.length_b   1.000
_cell.length_c   1.000
_cell.angle_alpha   90.00
_cell.angle_beta   90.00
_cell.angle_gamma   90.00
#
_symmetry.space_group_name_H-M   'P 1'
#
loop_
_entity.id
_entity.type
_entity.pdbx_description
1 polymer ?
#
loop_
_entity_poly.entity_id
_entity_poly.type
_entity_poly.pdbx_seq_one_letter_code
_entity_poly.pdbx_strand_id
1 'polypeptide(L)'
;MAYQLRPGADLSADFRRILGEQLKHAANRLCDTDDRGRGVHEARKAIKRCRALIHLVDSERASKPLRKLEKRLRAAARSLAGARNAQAMLETLTRLEEHYGERWSVNLLQGLRAAFYGRKQR
;
A
#
# COMPACT_ATOMS: atom_id res chain seq x y z
N MET A 1 -11.08 -5.40 9.40
CA MET A 1 -12.31 -4.71 8.99
C MET A 1 -13.13 -5.66 8.16
N ALA A 2 -14.35 -5.99 8.62
CA ALA A 2 -15.33 -6.73 7.84
C ALA A 2 -16.12 -5.74 6.96
N TYR A 3 -16.40 -6.13 5.72
CA TYR A 3 -17.30 -5.38 4.84
C TYR A 3 -18.66 -6.03 4.89
N GLN A 4 -19.71 -5.22 4.93
CA GLN A 4 -21.07 -5.70 4.87
C GLN A 4 -21.78 -5.03 3.69
N LEU A 5 -22.27 -5.85 2.76
CA LEU A 5 -23.26 -5.48 1.78
C LEU A 5 -24.62 -5.74 2.42
N ARG A 6 -25.52 -4.76 2.40
CA ARG A 6 -26.86 -4.92 2.96
C ARG A 6 -27.78 -5.53 1.90
N PRO A 7 -28.31 -6.76 2.11
CA PRO A 7 -29.25 -7.36 1.17
C PRO A 7 -30.49 -6.46 1.05
N GLY A 8 -30.92 -6.17 -0.19
CA GLY A 8 -32.06 -5.29 -0.47
C GLY A 8 -31.76 -3.78 -0.50
N ALA A 9 -30.54 -3.36 -0.17
CA ALA A 9 -30.10 -1.97 -0.37
C ALA A 9 -29.53 -1.74 -1.79
N ASP A 10 -29.50 -0.48 -2.24
CA ASP A 10 -28.82 -0.12 -3.49
C ASP A 10 -27.34 -0.48 -3.42
N LEU A 11 -26.94 -1.49 -4.21
CA LEU A 11 -25.56 -1.96 -4.34
C LEU A 11 -24.59 -0.81 -4.66
N SER A 12 -25.04 0.18 -5.43
CA SER A 12 -24.24 1.35 -5.78
C SER A 12 -23.95 2.23 -4.55
N ALA A 13 -24.91 2.35 -3.63
CA ALA A 13 -24.74 3.12 -2.41
C ALA A 13 -23.76 2.43 -1.45
N ASP A 14 -23.90 1.12 -1.24
CA ASP A 14 -22.97 0.35 -0.40
C ASP A 14 -21.56 0.29 -1.00
N PHE A 15 -21.45 0.18 -2.32
CA PHE A 15 -20.16 0.28 -3.03
C PHE A 15 -19.48 1.63 -2.76
N ARG A 16 -20.19 2.75 -2.95
CA ARG A 16 -19.64 4.09 -2.71
C ARG A 16 -19.23 4.28 -1.25
N ARG A 17 -20.03 3.78 -0.31
CA ARG A 17 -19.73 3.83 1.13
C ARG A 17 -18.43 3.08 1.45
N ILE A 18 -18.34 1.81 1.05
CA ILE A 18 -17.16 0.97 1.32
C ILE A 18 -15.90 1.58 0.69
N LEU A 19 -16.02 2.06 -0.56
CA LEU A 19 -14.92 2.72 -1.24
C LEU A 19 -14.47 3.98 -0.49
N GLY A 20 -15.41 4.83 -0.06
CA GLY A 20 -15.15 6.04 0.72
C GLY A 20 -14.46 5.73 2.05
N GLU A 21 -14.93 4.72 2.78
CA GLU A 21 -14.31 4.25 4.03
C GLU A 21 -12.86 3.81 3.82
N GLN A 22 -12.57 3.09 2.73
CA GLN A 22 -11.20 2.66 2.42
C GLN A 22 -10.29 3.82 2.04
N LEU A 23 -10.79 4.80 1.29
CA LEU A 23 -10.00 5.99 0.95
C LEU A 23 -9.70 6.83 2.18
N LYS A 24 -10.68 7.03 3.06
CA LYS A 24 -10.50 7.72 4.34
C LYS A 24 -9.50 6.96 5.23
N HIS A 25 -9.60 5.64 5.29
CA HIS A 25 -8.64 4.82 6.03
C HIS A 25 -7.22 4.98 5.47
N ALA A 26 -7.05 4.94 4.15
CA ALA A 26 -5.75 5.15 3.52
C ALA A 26 -5.17 6.53 3.86
N ALA A 27 -5.98 7.59 3.76
CA ALA A 27 -5.55 8.95 4.11
C ALA A 27 -5.13 9.07 5.58
N ASN A 28 -5.96 8.57 6.51
CA ASN A 28 -5.65 8.61 7.94
C ASN A 28 -4.34 7.88 8.26
N ARG A 29 -4.08 6.73 7.61
CA ARG A 29 -2.82 5.98 7.78
C ARG A 29 -1.60 6.69 7.21
N LEU A 30 -1.77 7.55 6.20
CA LEU A 30 -0.68 8.36 5.65
C LEU A 30 -0.39 9.60 6.51
N CYS A 31 -1.38 10.11 7.24
CA CYS A 31 -1.22 11.21 8.18
C CYS A 31 -0.62 10.78 9.53
N ASP A 32 -0.68 9.49 9.85
CA ASP A 32 -0.09 8.91 11.07
C ASP A 32 1.44 8.91 10.97
N THR A 33 2.10 9.76 11.77
CA THR A 33 3.55 9.98 11.74
C THR A 33 4.33 9.03 12.63
N ASP A 34 3.69 8.34 13.56
CA ASP A 34 4.35 7.52 14.58
C ASP A 34 5.05 6.30 13.96
N ASP A 35 4.46 5.74 12.90
CA ASP A 35 5.13 4.76 12.04
C ASP A 35 4.74 4.93 10.57
N ARG A 36 5.51 5.77 9.87
CA ARG A 36 5.35 6.01 8.42
C ARG A 36 5.41 4.72 7.60
N GLY A 37 6.22 3.73 8.00
CA GLY A 37 6.35 2.46 7.28
C GLY A 37 5.07 1.63 7.35
N ARG A 38 4.53 1.46 8.56
CA ARG A 38 3.23 0.81 8.79
C ARG A 38 2.09 1.60 8.15
N GLY A 39 2.11 2.93 8.25
CA GLY A 39 1.14 3.82 7.62
C GLY A 39 1.06 3.63 6.11
N VAL A 40 2.22 3.66 5.41
CA VAL A 40 2.31 3.38 3.98
C VAL A 40 1.84 1.96 3.63
N HIS A 41 2.19 0.96 4.44
CA HIS A 41 1.77 -0.42 4.21
C HIS A 41 0.24 -0.58 4.28
N GLU A 42 -0.40 -0.03 5.31
CA GLU A 42 -1.85 -0.10 5.47
C GLU A 42 -2.59 0.74 4.43
N ALA A 43 -2.07 1.92 4.07
CA ALA A 43 -2.61 2.72 2.98
C ALA A 43 -2.59 1.95 1.64
N ARG A 44 -1.48 1.25 1.33
CA ARG A 44 -1.39 0.40 0.14
C ARG A 44 -2.38 -0.77 0.17
N LYS A 45 -2.59 -1.40 1.32
CA LYS A 45 -3.61 -2.46 1.48
C LYS A 45 -5.01 -1.92 1.21
N ALA A 46 -5.35 -0.75 1.74
CA ALA A 46 -6.63 -0.10 1.49
C ALA A 46 -6.82 0.25 0.00
N ILE A 47 -5.80 0.82 -0.66
CA ILE A 47 -5.85 1.10 -2.11
C ILE A 47 -6.02 -0.19 -2.93
N LYS A 48 -5.34 -1.29 -2.54
CA LYS A 48 -5.53 -2.60 -3.19
C LYS A 48 -6.97 -3.09 -3.06
N ARG A 49 -7.60 -2.93 -1.89
CA ARG A 49 -9.00 -3.29 -1.67
C ARG A 49 -9.96 -2.42 -2.49
N CYS A 50 -9.73 -1.10 -2.58
CA CYS A 50 -10.51 -0.22 -3.46
C CYS A 50 -10.49 -0.70 -4.92
N ARG A 51 -9.30 -1.05 -5.42
CA ARG A 51 -9.15 -1.53 -6.81
C ARG A 51 -9.86 -2.86 -7.02
N ALA A 52 -9.75 -3.80 -6.07
CA ALA A 52 -10.47 -5.07 -6.13
C ALA A 52 -11.99 -4.86 -6.12
N LEU A 53 -12.50 -3.92 -5.29
CA LEU A 53 -13.92 -3.59 -5.25
C LEU A 53 -14.38 -3.02 -6.59
N ILE A 54 -13.64 -2.08 -7.19
CA ILE A 54 -13.93 -1.56 -8.54
C ILE A 54 -13.98 -2.71 -9.54
N HIS A 55 -12.99 -3.60 -9.55
CA HIS A 55 -12.97 -4.75 -10.46
C HIS A 55 -14.17 -5.69 -10.27
N LEU A 56 -14.67 -5.85 -9.05
CA LEU A 56 -15.81 -6.73 -8.76
C LEU A 56 -17.12 -6.25 -9.41
N VAL A 57 -17.32 -4.94 -9.48
CA VAL A 57 -18.51 -4.32 -10.10
C VAL A 57 -18.30 -3.97 -11.57
N ASP A 58 -17.09 -4.17 -12.09
CA ASP A 58 -16.67 -3.71 -13.40
C ASP A 58 -16.57 -4.88 -14.39
N SER A 59 -17.72 -5.32 -14.90
CA SER A 59 -17.83 -6.23 -16.04
C SER A 59 -17.68 -5.45 -17.35
N GLU A 60 -16.68 -5.81 -18.19
CA GLU A 60 -16.30 -5.45 -19.58
C GLU A 60 -16.66 -4.06 -20.20
N ARG A 61 -17.67 -3.33 -19.73
CA ARG A 61 -18.09 -1.98 -20.14
C ARG A 61 -18.06 -1.00 -18.97
N ALA A 62 -16.90 -0.86 -18.34
CA ALA A 62 -16.66 0.13 -17.30
C ALA A 62 -17.15 1.53 -17.68
N SER A 63 -17.91 2.17 -16.79
CA SER A 63 -18.21 3.60 -16.91
C SER A 63 -16.89 4.41 -16.91
N LYS A 64 -16.80 5.47 -17.73
CA LYS A 64 -15.61 6.35 -17.79
C LYS A 64 -15.12 6.81 -16.39
N PRO A 65 -16.00 7.11 -15.42
CA PRO A 65 -15.58 7.49 -14.06
C PRO A 65 -14.80 6.40 -13.30
N LEU A 66 -15.24 5.13 -13.35
CA LEU A 66 -14.59 4.04 -12.62
C LEU A 66 -13.19 3.75 -13.16
N ARG A 67 -13.01 3.79 -14.49
CA ARG A 67 -11.68 3.67 -15.11
C ARG A 67 -10.74 4.80 -14.70
N LYS A 68 -11.23 6.04 -14.63
CA LYS A 68 -10.43 7.19 -14.17
C LYS A 68 -10.02 7.03 -12.71
N LEU A 69 -10.92 6.56 -11.87
CA LEU A 69 -10.65 6.28 -10.46
C LEU A 69 -9.61 5.14 -10.31
N GLU A 70 -9.75 4.03 -11.03
CA GLU A 70 -8.78 2.91 -11.01
C GLU A 70 -7.37 3.40 -11.37
N LYS A 71 -7.24 4.21 -12.43
CA LYS A 71 -5.97 4.81 -12.84
C LYS A 71 -5.36 5.69 -11.75
N ARG A 72 -6.16 6.53 -11.09
CA ARG A 72 -5.71 7.39 -9.97
C ARG A 72 -5.23 6.55 -8.79
N LEU A 73 -5.97 5.49 -8.43
CA LEU A 73 -5.59 4.58 -7.36
C LEU A 73 -4.29 3.83 -7.68
N ARG A 74 -4.12 3.39 -8.93
CA ARG A 74 -2.89 2.75 -9.38
C ARG A 74 -1.70 3.72 -9.31
N ALA A 75 -1.88 4.98 -9.71
CA ALA A 75 -0.84 6.00 -9.60
C ALA A 75 -0.46 6.29 -8.13
N ALA A 76 -1.44 6.44 -7.25
CA ALA A 76 -1.20 6.63 -5.81
C ALA A 76 -0.48 5.42 -5.18
N ALA A 77 -0.85 4.19 -5.55
CA ALA A 77 -0.12 3.01 -5.09
C ALA A 77 1.33 2.96 -5.58
N ARG A 78 1.62 3.52 -6.76
CA ARG A 78 2.99 3.60 -7.30
C ARG A 78 3.83 4.67 -6.59
N SER A 79 3.27 5.84 -6.29
CA SER A 79 4.01 6.87 -5.53
C SER A 79 4.41 6.37 -4.13
N LEU A 80 3.57 5.53 -3.52
CA LEU A 80 3.85 4.87 -2.24
C LEU A 80 4.82 3.67 -2.33
N ALA A 81 5.38 3.35 -3.50
CA ALA A 81 6.27 2.20 -3.66
C ALA A 81 7.71 2.49 -3.22
N GLY A 82 8.17 3.74 -3.27
CA GLY A 82 9.53 4.13 -2.87
C GLY A 82 9.87 3.72 -1.44
N ALA A 83 9.06 4.17 -0.47
CA ALA A 83 9.22 3.82 0.95
C ALA A 83 9.07 2.30 1.22
N ARG A 84 8.21 1.59 0.46
CA ARG A 84 8.04 0.14 0.58
C ARG A 84 9.26 -0.63 0.08
N ASN A 85 9.87 -0.20 -1.02
CA ASN A 85 11.05 -0.87 -1.57
C ASN A 85 12.24 -0.76 -0.60
N ALA A 86 12.42 0.40 0.04
CA ALA A 86 13.44 0.58 1.05
C ALA A 86 13.24 -0.32 2.28
N GLN A 87 12.00 -0.45 2.76
CA GLN A 87 11.67 -1.36 3.86
C GLN A 87 11.93 -2.83 3.48
N ALA A 88 11.49 -3.28 2.30
CA ALA A 88 11.72 -4.64 1.83
C ALA A 88 13.22 -4.94 1.64
N MET A 89 14.00 -3.96 1.18
CA MET A 89 15.46 -4.08 1.08
C MET A 89 16.12 -4.22 2.46
N LEU A 90 15.66 -3.48 3.48
CA LEU A 90 16.15 -3.62 4.87
C LEU A 90 15.82 -4.99 5.47
N GLU A 91 14.59 -5.48 5.27
CA GLU A 91 14.18 -6.82 5.70
C GLU A 91 14.99 -7.91 5.00
N THR A 92 15.26 -7.74 3.70
CA THR A 92 16.09 -8.67 2.92
C THR A 92 17.53 -8.67 3.41
N LEU A 93 18.09 -7.49 3.69
CA LEU A 93 19.44 -7.35 4.24
C LEU A 93 19.57 -8.01 5.61
N THR A 94 18.57 -7.84 6.48
CA THR A 94 18.54 -8.48 7.81
C THR A 94 18.57 -10.01 7.68
N ARG A 95 17.75 -10.59 6.79
CA ARG A 95 17.75 -12.04 6.53
C ARG A 95 19.08 -12.54 5.95
N LEU A 96 19.72 -11.75 5.08
CA LEU A 96 21.03 -12.09 4.53
C LEU A 96 22.11 -12.09 5.61
N GLU A 97 22.08 -11.13 6.55
CA GLU A 97 22.98 -11.08 7.70
C GLU A 97 22.78 -12.30 8.62
N GLU A 98 21.53 -12.64 8.94
CA GLU A 98 21.19 -13.79 9.79
C GLU A 98 21.72 -15.12 9.23
N HIS A 99 21.69 -15.29 7.90
CA HIS A 99 22.09 -16.55 7.25
C HIS A 99 23.53 -16.58 6.74
N TYR A 100 24.15 -15.43 6.48
CA TYR A 100 25.45 -15.35 5.80
C TYR A 100 26.41 -14.31 6.40
N GLY A 101 26.12 -13.72 7.56
CA GLY A 101 26.85 -12.58 8.13
C GLY A 101 28.37 -12.75 8.23
N GLU A 102 28.87 -13.96 8.49
CA GLU A 102 30.32 -14.24 8.56
C GLU A 102 31.05 -14.09 7.21
N ARG A 103 30.34 -14.10 6.09
CA ARG A 103 30.91 -14.00 4.73
C ARG A 103 30.94 -12.59 4.17
N TRP A 104 30.41 -11.60 4.89
CA TRP A 104 30.25 -10.23 4.40
C TRP A 104 31.09 -9.26 5.24
N SER A 105 31.67 -8.24 4.61
CA SER A 105 32.34 -7.20 5.37
C SER A 105 31.32 -6.33 6.11
N VAL A 106 31.55 -6.10 7.41
CA VAL A 106 30.68 -5.27 8.26
C VAL A 106 30.45 -3.87 7.66
N ASN A 107 31.47 -3.32 6.99
CA ASN A 107 31.41 -2.01 6.36
C ASN A 107 30.46 -1.96 5.14
N LEU A 108 30.39 -3.03 4.34
CA LEU A 108 29.46 -3.12 3.20
C LEU A 108 28.01 -3.14 3.67
N LEU A 109 27.72 -3.95 4.70
CA LEU A 109 26.39 -4.07 5.28
C LEU A 109 25.91 -2.76 5.92
N GLN A 110 26.79 -2.06 6.64
CA GLN A 110 26.46 -0.74 7.19
C GLN A 110 26.20 0.32 6.11
N GLY A 111 26.98 0.33 5.02
CA GLY A 111 26.76 1.23 3.89
C GLY A 111 25.41 1.01 3.21
N LEU A 112 25.01 -0.25 3.01
CA LEU A 112 23.71 -0.62 2.45
C LEU A 112 22.55 -0.22 3.37
N ARG A 113 22.67 -0.45 4.70
CA ARG A 113 21.65 0.00 5.67
C ARG A 113 21.45 1.51 5.59
N ALA A 114 22.53 2.30 5.64
CA ALA A 114 22.46 3.75 5.59
C ALA A 114 21.75 4.26 4.32
N ALA A 115 22.09 3.68 3.16
CA ALA A 115 21.46 4.03 1.88
C ALA A 115 19.96 3.71 1.85
N PHE A 116 19.52 2.58 2.43
CA PHE A 116 18.11 2.22 2.48
C PHE A 116 17.32 3.02 3.52
N TYR A 117 17.91 3.36 4.67
CA TYR A 117 17.29 4.27 5.63
C TYR A 117 17.03 5.66 5.03
N GLY A 118 17.98 6.21 4.27
CA GLY A 118 17.80 7.48 3.56
C GLY A 118 16.67 7.46 2.53
N ARG A 119 16.40 6.30 1.91
CA ARG A 119 15.26 6.10 0.98
C ARG A 119 13.93 5.83 1.69
N LYS A 120 13.95 5.33 2.93
CA LYS A 120 12.74 5.09 3.74
C LYS A 120 12.17 6.40 4.32
N GLN A 121 13.01 7.42 4.53
CA GLN A 121 12.62 8.69 5.13
C GLN A 121 12.15 9.77 4.13
N ARG A 122 12.44 9.58 2.83
CA ARG A 122 11.96 10.42 1.71
C ARG A 122 10.58 9.98 1.25
#